data_AF-A0A2E6V8B7-F1
#
_entry.id   AF-A0A2E6V8B7-F1
#
_cell.length_a   1.000
_cell.length_b   1.000
_cell.length_c   1.000
_cell.angle_alpha   90.00
_cell.angle_beta   90.00
_cell.angle_gamma   90.00
#
_symmetry.space_group_name_H-M   'P 1'
#
loop_
_entity.id
_entity.type
_entity.pdbx_description
1 polymer ?
#
loop_
_entity_poly.entity_id
_entity_poly.type
_entity_poly.pdbx_seq_one_letter_code
_entity_poly.pdbx_strand_id
1 'polypeptide(L)'
;MNTVNDITKDFGTLYYPKSALVFYETKGTDTAMYVEHFDMDSNGTPINAHPLTVKEANVLAKALQTDEEKNTAFLKSKGILPTNILHINPNAEKGIVLWYTKAQQRQLYFVDSLGISNGMAQVPPMLWLASKSSLTVFALASDRRPTEKTPLHYAPFFNIYEKGNVCMGTVSIDIKNSASVEEFTQAWEHYFFNSYFSHSLCENLTKKNIVNLWKDLINTDKPFPKEVLKKNNKTLKNLL
;
A
#
# COMPACT_ATOMS: atom_id res chain seq x y z
N MET A 1 35.32 46.92 -33.98
CA MET A 1 34.44 45.76 -34.17
C MET A 1 34.21 45.16 -32.79
N ASN A 2 33.03 45.33 -32.21
CA ASN A 2 32.70 44.75 -30.91
C ASN A 2 32.21 43.31 -31.13
N THR A 3 33.03 42.34 -30.74
CA THR A 3 32.62 40.94 -30.62
C THR A 3 31.67 40.81 -29.44
N VAL A 4 30.38 40.64 -29.72
CA VAL A 4 29.38 40.27 -28.72
C VAL A 4 29.67 38.83 -28.31
N ASN A 5 30.06 38.63 -27.05
CA ASN A 5 30.22 37.30 -26.48
C ASN A 5 28.83 36.66 -26.37
N ASP A 6 28.61 35.59 -27.13
CA ASP A 6 27.40 34.79 -27.07
C ASP A 6 27.43 33.88 -25.83
N ILE A 7 26.78 34.36 -24.76
CA ILE A 7 26.64 33.68 -23.47
C ILE A 7 25.39 32.77 -23.42
N THR A 8 24.73 32.48 -24.54
CA THR A 8 23.54 31.60 -24.57
C THR A 8 23.79 30.20 -24.02
N LYS A 9 25.05 29.76 -23.97
CA LYS A 9 25.45 28.47 -23.36
C LYS A 9 25.33 28.43 -21.83
N ASP A 10 25.16 29.57 -21.15
CA ASP A 10 25.09 29.65 -19.69
C ASP A 10 23.64 29.68 -19.14
N PHE A 11 22.62 29.76 -20.00
CA PHE A 11 21.21 29.91 -19.61
C PHE A 11 20.42 28.60 -19.67
N GLY A 12 20.81 27.56 -18.92
CA GLY A 12 19.97 26.36 -18.68
C GLY A 12 19.25 25.80 -19.92
N THR A 13 18.08 25.19 -19.72
CA THR A 13 17.22 24.78 -20.85
C THR A 13 16.38 25.97 -21.29
N LEU A 14 16.61 26.44 -22.51
CA LEU A 14 15.85 27.54 -23.10
C LEU A 14 14.49 27.04 -23.62
N TYR A 15 13.39 27.60 -23.11
CA TYR A 15 12.03 27.23 -23.52
C TYR A 15 11.47 28.24 -24.53
N TYR A 16 10.82 27.72 -25.57
CA TYR A 16 10.15 28.54 -26.58
C TYR A 16 8.65 28.24 -26.57
N PRO A 17 7.78 29.27 -26.67
CA PRO A 17 6.34 29.05 -26.75
C PRO A 17 6.00 28.27 -28.02
N LYS A 18 5.19 27.21 -27.88
CA LYS A 18 4.76 26.36 -29.00
C LYS A 18 3.24 26.29 -29.16
N SER A 19 2.50 26.41 -28.05
CA SER A 19 1.06 26.48 -28.08
C SER A 19 0.50 27.17 -26.82
N ALA A 20 -0.78 27.52 -26.86
CA ALA A 20 -1.57 27.96 -25.70
C ALA A 20 -2.95 27.29 -25.70
N LEU A 21 -3.53 27.22 -24.50
CA LEU A 21 -4.90 26.78 -24.28
C LEU A 21 -5.71 27.91 -23.67
N VAL A 22 -6.91 28.15 -24.19
CA VAL A 22 -7.86 29.13 -23.66
C VAL A 22 -9.13 28.39 -23.24
N PHE A 23 -9.56 28.63 -22.00
CA PHE A 23 -10.75 28.03 -21.43
C PHE A 23 -11.89 29.05 -21.45
N TYR A 24 -13.00 28.64 -22.05
CA TYR A 24 -14.22 29.41 -22.13
C TYR A 24 -15.28 28.73 -21.27
N GLU A 25 -16.09 29.54 -20.59
CA GLU A 25 -17.20 29.07 -19.76
C GLU A 25 -18.47 29.85 -20.12
N THR A 26 -19.60 29.17 -20.19
CA THR A 26 -20.90 29.80 -20.44
C THR A 26 -21.39 30.56 -19.22
N LYS A 27 -22.01 31.73 -19.44
CA LYS A 27 -22.71 32.48 -18.38
C LYS A 27 -24.07 31.84 -18.11
N GLY A 28 -24.35 31.40 -16.88
CA GLY A 28 -25.66 30.84 -16.49
C GLY A 28 -25.55 29.83 -15.36
N THR A 29 -26.64 29.11 -15.08
CA THR A 29 -26.66 28.03 -14.07
C THR A 29 -26.07 26.72 -14.58
N ASP A 30 -25.91 26.58 -15.90
CA ASP A 30 -25.30 25.43 -16.56
C ASP A 30 -23.95 25.87 -17.13
N THR A 31 -22.86 25.49 -16.47
CA THR A 31 -21.49 25.90 -16.79
C THR A 31 -20.84 24.90 -17.73
N ALA A 32 -21.12 25.03 -19.02
CA ALA A 32 -20.43 24.27 -20.05
C ALA A 32 -19.03 24.88 -20.28
N MET A 33 -17.99 24.05 -20.25
CA MET A 33 -16.63 24.46 -20.57
C MET A 33 -16.25 24.06 -22.00
N TYR A 34 -15.58 24.97 -22.70
CA TYR A 34 -14.98 24.77 -24.01
C TYR A 34 -13.50 25.14 -23.95
N VAL A 35 -12.64 24.34 -24.57
CA VAL A 35 -11.20 24.59 -24.59
C VAL A 35 -10.74 24.75 -26.03
N GLU A 36 -10.06 25.86 -26.29
CA GLU A 36 -9.45 26.18 -27.59
C GLU A 36 -7.93 26.07 -27.51
N HIS A 37 -7.35 25.47 -28.53
CA HIS A 37 -5.91 25.35 -28.73
C HIS A 37 -5.43 26.36 -29.77
N PHE A 38 -4.30 26.99 -29.48
CA PHE A 38 -3.58 27.89 -30.37
C PHE A 38 -2.16 27.35 -30.57
N ASP A 39 -1.68 27.36 -31.81
CA ASP A 39 -0.26 27.25 -32.09
C ASP A 39 0.44 28.59 -31.79
N MET A 40 1.75 28.59 -31.62
CA MET A 40 2.54 29.81 -31.48
C MET A 40 3.47 29.99 -32.69
N ASP A 41 3.49 31.21 -33.23
CA ASP A 41 4.47 31.58 -34.25
C ASP A 41 5.87 31.79 -33.64
N SER A 42 6.85 32.16 -34.49
CA SER A 42 8.24 32.39 -34.05
C SER A 42 8.40 33.55 -33.06
N ASN A 43 7.42 34.45 -32.98
CA ASN A 43 7.40 35.58 -32.07
C ASN A 43 6.62 35.29 -30.77
N GLY A 44 6.08 34.06 -30.63
CA GLY A 44 5.23 33.68 -29.50
C GLY A 44 3.81 34.24 -29.58
N THR A 45 3.34 34.60 -30.79
CA THR A 45 1.98 35.07 -31.01
C THR A 45 1.03 33.90 -31.27
N PRO A 46 -0.15 33.85 -30.64
CA PRO A 46 -1.13 32.79 -30.88
C PRO A 46 -1.67 32.84 -32.31
N ILE A 47 -1.66 31.70 -32.99
CA ILE A 47 -2.15 31.49 -34.34
C ILE A 47 -2.92 30.16 -34.43
N ASN A 48 -3.64 29.94 -35.53
CA ASN A 48 -4.32 28.67 -35.83
C ASN A 48 -5.26 28.17 -34.72
N ALA A 49 -6.22 29.00 -34.31
CA ALA A 49 -7.21 28.66 -33.28
C ALA A 49 -8.10 27.49 -33.70
N HIS A 50 -8.24 26.48 -32.84
CA HIS A 50 -9.15 25.36 -33.06
C HIS A 50 -9.57 24.69 -31.74
N PRO A 51 -10.73 24.00 -31.70
CA PRO A 51 -11.13 23.21 -30.54
C PRO A 51 -10.04 22.22 -30.13
N LEU A 52 -9.75 22.13 -28.82
CA LEU A 52 -8.77 21.18 -28.30
C LEU A 52 -9.15 19.75 -28.73
N THR A 53 -8.25 19.09 -29.45
CA THR A 53 -8.48 17.71 -29.87
C THR A 53 -8.12 16.72 -28.77
N VAL A 54 -8.69 15.51 -28.84
CA VAL A 54 -8.32 14.39 -27.95
C VAL A 54 -6.83 14.07 -28.04
N LYS A 55 -6.21 14.24 -29.22
CA LYS A 55 -4.78 13.97 -29.42
C LYS A 55 -3.92 14.99 -28.66
N GLU A 56 -4.22 16.28 -28.77
CA GLU A 56 -3.52 17.34 -28.04
C GLU A 56 -3.75 17.23 -26.53
N ALA A 57 -4.98 16.94 -26.10
CA ALA A 57 -5.28 16.68 -24.69
C ALA A 57 -4.45 15.52 -24.13
N ASN A 58 -4.24 14.46 -24.91
CA ASN A 58 -3.37 13.34 -24.52
C ASN A 58 -1.88 13.74 -24.45
N VAL A 59 -1.41 14.63 -25.33
CA VAL A 59 -0.04 15.17 -25.26
C VAL A 59 0.14 16.02 -24.02
N LEU A 60 -0.81 16.90 -23.72
CA LEU A 60 -0.84 17.68 -22.49
C LEU A 60 -0.83 16.75 -21.27
N ALA A 61 -1.72 15.75 -21.22
CA ALA A 61 -1.78 14.79 -20.12
C ALA A 61 -0.43 14.08 -19.91
N LYS A 62 0.27 13.70 -20.98
CA LYS A 62 1.63 13.11 -20.90
C LYS A 62 2.69 14.09 -20.44
N ALA A 63 2.56 15.38 -20.76
CA ALA A 63 3.48 16.42 -20.30
C ALA A 63 3.25 16.80 -18.84
N LEU A 64 1.99 16.73 -18.39
CA LEU A 64 1.59 16.93 -17.00
C LEU A 64 1.93 15.74 -16.10
N GLN A 65 2.09 14.54 -16.68
CA GLN A 65 2.71 13.39 -16.02
C GLN A 65 4.19 13.69 -15.74
N THR A 66 4.44 14.42 -14.66
CA THR A 66 5.78 14.67 -14.13
C THR A 66 6.44 13.35 -13.71
N ASP A 67 7.75 13.34 -13.54
CA ASP A 67 8.46 12.14 -13.09
C ASP A 67 8.04 11.67 -11.68
N GLU A 68 7.28 12.49 -10.92
CA GLU A 68 6.56 12.07 -9.71
C GLU A 68 5.44 11.07 -10.01
N GLU A 69 4.69 11.22 -11.11
CA GLU A 69 3.73 10.21 -11.59
C GLU A 69 4.42 9.04 -12.31
N LYS A 70 5.65 9.21 -12.84
CA LYS A 70 6.44 8.05 -13.32
C LYS A 70 7.04 7.21 -12.18
N ASN A 71 7.08 7.73 -10.95
CA ASN A 71 7.33 6.93 -9.74
C ASN A 71 6.09 6.11 -9.28
N THR A 72 5.12 5.87 -10.16
CA THR A 72 3.99 4.93 -9.99
C THR A 72 4.36 3.44 -9.95
N ALA A 73 5.64 3.11 -9.75
CA ALA A 73 6.09 1.72 -9.58
C ALA A 73 5.68 1.09 -8.23
N PHE A 74 5.05 1.85 -7.32
CA PHE A 74 4.57 1.33 -6.05
C PHE A 74 3.54 0.21 -6.28
N LEU A 75 3.78 -0.97 -5.71
CA LEU A 75 2.92 -2.15 -5.85
C LEU A 75 2.77 -2.64 -7.30
N LYS A 76 3.75 -2.34 -8.17
CA LYS A 76 3.90 -3.04 -9.43
C LYS A 76 4.51 -4.41 -9.15
N SER A 77 3.93 -5.49 -9.69
CA SER A 77 4.53 -6.81 -9.58
C SER A 77 5.83 -6.89 -10.39
N LYS A 78 6.80 -7.66 -9.90
CA LYS A 78 8.02 -8.00 -10.66
C LYS A 78 7.75 -8.97 -11.82
N GLY A 79 6.61 -9.65 -11.83
CA GLY A 79 6.28 -10.68 -12.82
C GLY A 79 4.81 -11.09 -12.75
N ILE A 80 4.55 -12.40 -12.72
CA ILE A 80 3.19 -12.91 -12.47
C ILE A 80 2.83 -12.66 -11.02
N LEU A 81 1.66 -12.05 -10.78
CA LEU A 81 1.17 -11.78 -9.44
C LEU A 81 1.05 -13.07 -8.61
N PRO A 82 1.61 -13.11 -7.39
CA PRO A 82 1.49 -14.27 -6.54
C PRO A 82 0.03 -14.62 -6.23
N THR A 83 -0.29 -15.92 -6.23
CA THR A 83 -1.65 -16.43 -6.00
C THR A 83 -2.15 -16.26 -4.57
N ASN A 84 -1.38 -15.63 -3.68
CA ASN A 84 -1.79 -15.27 -2.33
C ASN A 84 -2.22 -13.81 -2.20
N ILE A 85 -1.96 -12.98 -3.21
CA ILE A 85 -2.49 -11.62 -3.30
C ILE A 85 -3.97 -11.67 -3.64
N LEU A 86 -4.79 -10.95 -2.86
CA LEU A 86 -6.25 -10.96 -2.95
C LEU A 86 -6.79 -9.68 -3.57
N HIS A 87 -6.20 -8.54 -3.21
CA HIS A 87 -6.58 -7.23 -3.73
C HIS A 87 -5.37 -6.29 -3.71
N ILE A 88 -5.27 -5.41 -4.71
CA ILE A 88 -4.30 -4.33 -4.78
C ILE A 88 -5.06 -3.05 -5.14
N ASN A 89 -4.94 -2.03 -4.30
CA ASN A 89 -5.27 -0.66 -4.65
C ASN A 89 -3.95 0.07 -4.92
N PRO A 90 -3.59 0.37 -6.18
CA PRO A 90 -2.28 0.92 -6.54
C PRO A 90 -2.18 2.44 -6.38
N ASN A 91 -3.10 3.10 -5.67
CA ASN A 91 -3.04 4.54 -5.44
C ASN A 91 -1.68 4.94 -4.81
N ALA A 92 -0.96 5.89 -5.38
CA ALA A 92 0.39 6.25 -4.95
C ALA A 92 0.47 6.75 -3.49
N GLU A 93 -0.60 7.37 -2.99
CA GLU A 93 -0.70 7.88 -1.61
C GLU A 93 -1.43 6.91 -0.67
N LYS A 94 -2.42 6.18 -1.18
CA LYS A 94 -3.31 5.30 -0.40
C LYS A 94 -3.15 3.83 -0.77
N GLY A 95 -1.98 3.45 -1.27
CA GLY A 95 -1.77 2.12 -1.82
C GLY A 95 -1.96 1.06 -0.75
N ILE A 96 -2.81 0.08 -1.02
CA ILE A 96 -3.17 -0.98 -0.07
C ILE A 96 -3.04 -2.32 -0.76
N VAL A 97 -2.45 -3.30 -0.06
CA VAL A 97 -2.45 -4.70 -0.48
C VAL A 97 -3.19 -5.52 0.55
N LEU A 98 -4.10 -6.37 0.08
CA LEU A 98 -4.70 -7.45 0.85
C LEU A 98 -4.13 -8.78 0.36
N TRP A 99 -3.52 -9.56 1.25
CA TRP A 99 -2.98 -10.89 0.94
C TRP A 99 -3.21 -11.86 2.09
N TYR A 100 -2.98 -13.14 1.84
CA TYR A 100 -3.02 -14.16 2.88
C TYR A 100 -1.73 -14.99 2.92
N THR A 101 -1.48 -15.62 4.07
CA THR A 101 -0.46 -16.64 4.23
C THR A 101 -1.09 -17.90 4.82
N LYS A 102 -0.56 -19.05 4.44
CA LYS A 102 -0.91 -20.32 5.07
C LYS A 102 -0.32 -20.40 6.49
N ALA A 103 -0.78 -21.36 7.28
CA ALA A 103 -0.10 -21.74 8.51
C ALA A 103 1.35 -22.11 8.18
N GLN A 104 2.25 -21.64 9.02
CA GLN A 104 3.69 -21.75 8.80
C GLN A 104 4.43 -21.59 10.12
N GLN A 105 5.68 -22.04 10.14
CA GLN A 105 6.55 -21.82 11.29
C GLN A 105 7.15 -20.42 11.21
N ARG A 106 7.14 -19.69 12.32
CA ARG A 106 7.74 -18.36 12.45
C ARG A 106 8.53 -18.27 13.76
N GLN A 107 9.64 -17.55 13.71
CA GLN A 107 10.33 -17.09 14.90
C GLN A 107 9.48 -15.98 15.53
N LEU A 108 9.22 -16.08 16.83
CA LEU A 108 8.46 -15.10 17.59
C LEU A 108 9.33 -14.55 18.72
N TYR A 109 9.21 -13.25 18.97
CA TYR A 109 9.91 -12.53 20.03
C TYR A 109 8.90 -11.94 20.99
N PHE A 110 9.05 -12.25 22.27
CA PHE A 110 8.23 -11.76 23.38
C PHE A 110 9.12 -11.00 24.35
N VAL A 111 8.57 -9.98 24.98
CA VAL A 111 9.23 -9.34 26.12
C VAL A 111 9.17 -10.25 27.35
N ASP A 112 10.19 -10.17 28.20
CA ASP A 112 10.32 -11.06 29.37
C ASP A 112 9.13 -10.98 30.34
N SER A 113 8.46 -9.82 30.42
CA SER A 113 7.30 -9.62 31.31
C SER A 113 6.08 -10.48 30.96
N LEU A 114 6.00 -11.02 29.73
CA LEU A 114 4.94 -11.98 29.36
C LEU A 114 5.24 -13.39 29.91
N GLY A 115 6.48 -13.66 30.32
CA GLY A 115 6.93 -14.97 30.78
C GLY A 115 6.89 -16.05 29.69
N ILE A 116 6.91 -15.66 28.41
CA ILE A 116 6.94 -16.56 27.25
C ILE A 116 8.35 -16.49 26.67
N SER A 117 8.98 -17.65 26.43
CA SER A 117 10.29 -17.67 25.78
C SER A 117 10.21 -17.25 24.31
N ASN A 118 11.28 -16.67 23.79
CA ASN A 118 11.46 -16.50 22.35
C ASN A 118 11.68 -17.86 21.69
N GLY A 119 11.21 -18.02 20.45
CA GLY A 119 11.37 -19.31 19.76
C GLY A 119 10.55 -19.46 18.50
N MET A 120 10.70 -20.64 17.89
CA MET A 120 9.93 -21.03 16.72
C MET A 120 8.58 -21.60 17.13
N ALA A 121 7.50 -21.20 16.45
CA ALA A 121 6.17 -21.77 16.65
C ALA A 121 5.39 -21.82 15.34
N GLN A 122 4.44 -22.77 15.24
CA GLN A 122 3.46 -22.77 14.16
C GLN A 122 2.42 -21.66 14.41
N VAL A 123 2.28 -20.75 13.44
CA VAL A 123 1.26 -19.68 13.45
C VAL A 123 0.05 -20.10 12.60
N PRO A 124 -1.16 -19.59 12.86
CA PRO A 124 -2.31 -19.91 12.02
C PRO A 124 -2.14 -19.32 10.61
N PRO A 125 -3.00 -19.71 9.66
CA PRO A 125 -3.12 -18.95 8.42
C PRO A 125 -3.60 -17.53 8.73
N MET A 126 -3.02 -16.54 8.06
CA MET A 126 -3.21 -15.12 8.36
C MET A 126 -3.73 -14.37 7.14
N LEU A 127 -4.52 -13.33 7.39
CA LEU A 127 -4.95 -12.34 6.42
C LEU A 127 -4.31 -11.00 6.78
N TRP A 128 -3.75 -10.33 5.80
CA TRP A 128 -2.96 -9.12 5.94
C TRP A 128 -3.54 -8.03 5.06
N LEU A 129 -3.81 -6.86 5.64
CA LEU A 129 -4.21 -5.65 4.94
C LEU A 129 -3.24 -4.56 5.33
N ALA A 130 -2.43 -4.07 4.39
CA ALA A 130 -1.40 -3.10 4.70
C ALA A 130 -1.36 -1.95 3.69
N SER A 131 -1.08 -0.76 4.23
CA SER A 131 -0.70 0.43 3.47
C SER A 131 0.80 0.69 3.65
N LYS A 132 1.32 1.85 3.22
CA LYS A 132 2.72 2.23 3.51
C LYS A 132 3.01 2.39 5.01
N SER A 133 2.02 2.76 5.82
CA SER A 133 2.22 3.17 7.21
C SER A 133 1.40 2.38 8.24
N SER A 134 0.47 1.53 7.78
CA SER A 134 -0.42 0.80 8.68
C SER A 134 -0.54 -0.66 8.28
N LEU A 135 -0.56 -1.54 9.28
CA LEU A 135 -0.86 -2.95 9.11
C LEU A 135 -2.11 -3.34 9.92
N THR A 136 -2.99 -4.10 9.29
CA THR A 136 -4.13 -4.77 9.93
C THR A 136 -4.03 -6.26 9.64
N VAL A 137 -4.19 -7.10 10.66
CA VAL A 137 -4.10 -8.55 10.52
C VAL A 137 -5.28 -9.28 11.16
N PHE A 138 -5.62 -10.43 10.58
CA PHE A 138 -6.63 -11.35 11.10
C PHE A 138 -6.13 -12.79 10.96
N ALA A 139 -6.66 -13.69 11.78
CA ALA A 139 -6.45 -15.13 11.61
C ALA A 139 -7.56 -15.75 10.74
N LEU A 140 -7.21 -16.80 10.01
CA LEU A 140 -8.12 -17.60 9.19
C LEU A 140 -8.20 -19.02 9.76
N ALA A 141 -9.37 -19.65 9.64
CA ALA A 141 -9.57 -21.03 10.09
C ALA A 141 -9.09 -22.09 9.07
N SER A 142 -8.58 -21.67 7.90
CA SER A 142 -8.21 -22.59 6.82
C SER A 142 -7.04 -22.04 6.00
N ASP A 143 -6.21 -22.95 5.47
CA ASP A 143 -5.10 -22.67 4.55
C ASP A 143 -5.55 -22.44 3.10
N ARG A 144 -6.86 -22.59 2.84
CA ARG A 144 -7.46 -22.32 1.54
C ARG A 144 -7.48 -20.81 1.29
N ARG A 145 -7.38 -20.42 0.01
CA ARG A 145 -7.54 -19.03 -0.41
C ARG A 145 -8.90 -18.50 0.06
N PRO A 146 -8.95 -17.43 0.86
CA PRO A 146 -10.21 -16.91 1.37
C PRO A 146 -11.00 -16.24 0.23
N THR A 147 -12.32 -16.33 0.33
CA THR A 147 -13.29 -15.59 -0.49
C THR A 147 -13.87 -14.42 0.31
N GLU A 148 -14.60 -13.51 -0.35
CA GLU A 148 -15.31 -12.40 0.29
C GLU A 148 -16.16 -12.80 1.50
N LYS A 149 -16.79 -13.98 1.45
CA LYS A 149 -17.67 -14.50 2.53
C LYS A 149 -16.90 -15.13 3.69
N THR A 150 -15.58 -15.22 3.62
CA THR A 150 -14.77 -15.90 4.64
C THR A 150 -14.83 -15.15 5.96
N PRO A 151 -15.28 -15.81 7.06
CA PRO A 151 -15.27 -15.20 8.38
C PRO A 151 -13.84 -14.98 8.88
N LEU A 152 -13.61 -13.82 9.48
CA LEU A 152 -12.32 -13.47 10.07
C LEU A 152 -12.30 -13.86 11.55
N HIS A 153 -11.10 -14.11 12.06
CA HIS A 153 -10.87 -14.34 13.49
C HIS A 153 -9.89 -13.31 14.01
N TYR A 154 -9.95 -13.03 15.31
CA TYR A 154 -8.92 -12.22 15.95
C TYR A 154 -7.55 -12.89 15.77
N ALA A 155 -6.57 -12.09 15.37
CA ALA A 155 -5.19 -12.56 15.27
C ALA A 155 -4.65 -12.86 16.68
N PRO A 156 -4.12 -14.06 16.95
CA PRO A 156 -3.74 -14.50 18.29
C PRO A 156 -2.36 -13.96 18.71
N PHE A 157 -2.09 -12.67 18.50
CA PHE A 157 -0.81 -12.04 18.86
C PHE A 157 -1.02 -10.82 19.75
N PHE A 158 0.04 -10.45 20.49
CA PHE A 158 0.08 -9.21 21.26
C PHE A 158 0.29 -8.01 20.32
N ASN A 159 0.17 -6.80 20.87
CA ASN A 159 0.30 -5.53 20.13
C ASN A 159 -0.77 -5.36 19.02
N ILE A 160 -1.91 -6.06 19.09
CA ILE A 160 -3.01 -5.94 18.12
C ILE A 160 -4.24 -5.34 18.81
N TYR A 161 -4.77 -4.26 18.24
CA TYR A 161 -6.03 -3.64 18.65
C TYR A 161 -7.23 -4.50 18.23
N GLU A 162 -8.38 -4.31 18.88
CA GLU A 162 -9.59 -5.09 18.61
C GLU A 162 -10.01 -5.09 17.13
N LYS A 163 -9.78 -3.98 16.41
CA LYS A 163 -10.11 -3.86 14.98
C LYS A 163 -9.14 -4.58 14.04
N GLY A 164 -8.08 -5.19 14.57
CA GLY A 164 -7.03 -5.90 13.83
C GLY A 164 -5.79 -5.04 13.53
N ASN A 165 -5.84 -3.73 13.80
CA ASN A 165 -4.71 -2.83 13.59
C ASN A 165 -3.53 -3.24 14.49
N VAL A 166 -2.32 -3.25 13.94
CA VAL A 166 -1.10 -3.57 14.68
C VAL A 166 -0.49 -2.29 15.24
N CYS A 167 -0.19 -2.29 16.54
CA CYS A 167 0.63 -1.28 17.18
C CYS A 167 2.10 -1.57 16.87
N MET A 168 2.70 -0.72 16.05
CA MET A 168 4.10 -0.86 15.63
C MET A 168 5.08 -0.20 16.61
N GLY A 169 4.58 0.45 17.66
CA GLY A 169 5.42 1.13 18.66
C GLY A 169 6.39 2.12 18.01
N THR A 170 7.68 2.00 18.35
CA THR A 170 8.78 2.81 17.80
C THR A 170 9.49 2.16 16.61
N VAL A 171 8.97 1.06 16.05
CA VAL A 171 9.60 0.39 14.90
C VAL A 171 9.54 1.34 13.69
N SER A 172 10.71 1.69 13.17
CA SER A 172 10.84 2.48 11.94
C SER A 172 10.50 1.58 10.75
N ILE A 173 9.30 1.77 10.20
CA ILE A 173 8.87 1.09 8.97
C ILE A 173 9.41 1.88 7.80
N ASP A 174 10.47 1.36 7.16
CA ASP A 174 10.98 1.90 5.91
C ASP A 174 10.50 1.02 4.75
N ILE A 175 9.36 1.41 4.17
CA ILE A 175 8.83 0.81 2.94
C ILE A 175 8.99 1.83 1.83
N LYS A 176 9.92 1.54 0.91
CA LYS A 176 10.24 2.42 -0.22
C LYS A 176 9.02 2.65 -1.10
N ASN A 177 8.86 3.88 -1.58
CA ASN A 177 7.82 4.26 -2.55
C ASN A 177 7.89 3.46 -3.87
N SER A 178 9.01 2.83 -4.18
CA SER A 178 9.21 2.01 -5.38
C SER A 178 9.11 0.51 -5.14
N ALA A 179 8.65 0.06 -3.96
CA ALA A 179 8.60 -1.37 -3.63
C ALA A 179 7.58 -2.13 -4.50
N SER A 180 7.98 -3.32 -4.97
CA SER A 180 7.06 -4.23 -5.66
C SER A 180 6.04 -4.84 -4.69
N VAL A 181 4.96 -5.46 -5.19
CA VAL A 181 3.97 -6.16 -4.33
C VAL A 181 4.64 -7.22 -3.47
N GLU A 182 5.58 -7.96 -4.06
CA GLU A 182 6.31 -9.03 -3.40
C GLU A 182 7.22 -8.50 -2.29
N GLU A 183 7.99 -7.44 -2.57
CA GLU A 183 8.84 -6.78 -1.56
C GLU A 183 7.99 -6.16 -0.45
N PHE A 184 6.88 -5.53 -0.80
CA PHE A 184 5.98 -4.87 0.14
C PHE A 184 5.37 -5.86 1.13
N THR A 185 4.82 -6.97 0.63
CA THR A 185 4.22 -8.02 1.47
C THR A 185 5.26 -8.72 2.34
N GLN A 186 6.44 -9.03 1.80
CA GLN A 186 7.55 -9.60 2.57
C GLN A 186 8.06 -8.66 3.66
N ALA A 187 8.19 -7.36 3.37
CA ALA A 187 8.62 -6.36 4.33
C ALA A 187 7.64 -6.28 5.52
N TRP A 188 6.33 -6.23 5.25
CA TRP A 188 5.33 -6.20 6.30
C TRP A 188 5.31 -7.45 7.17
N GLU A 189 5.40 -8.65 6.57
CA GLU A 189 5.53 -9.89 7.33
C GLU A 189 6.80 -9.89 8.18
N HIS A 190 7.92 -9.42 7.62
CA HIS A 190 9.19 -9.30 8.32
C HIS A 190 9.09 -8.34 9.52
N TYR A 191 8.56 -7.14 9.34
CA TYR A 191 8.38 -6.17 10.41
C TYR A 191 7.47 -6.70 11.51
N PHE A 192 6.39 -7.40 11.16
CA PHE A 192 5.48 -7.99 12.13
C PHE A 192 6.16 -9.07 12.98
N PHE A 193 6.76 -10.08 12.33
CA PHE A 193 7.32 -11.24 13.06
C PHE A 193 8.67 -10.96 13.74
N ASN A 194 9.43 -9.95 13.30
CA ASN A 194 10.65 -9.50 13.98
C ASN A 194 10.42 -8.35 14.97
N SER A 195 9.15 -7.99 15.23
CA SER A 195 8.81 -7.11 16.35
C SER A 195 8.74 -7.88 17.66
N TYR A 196 8.95 -7.18 18.78
CA TYR A 196 8.75 -7.73 20.11
C TYR A 196 7.28 -7.60 20.52
N PHE A 197 6.61 -8.73 20.68
CA PHE A 197 5.28 -8.85 21.27
C PHE A 197 5.35 -8.50 22.76
N SER A 198 4.64 -7.46 23.18
CA SER A 198 4.86 -6.86 24.51
C SER A 198 3.63 -6.80 25.41
N HIS A 199 2.47 -6.40 24.89
CA HIS A 199 1.28 -6.25 25.72
C HIS A 199 0.00 -6.58 24.95
N SER A 200 -1.00 -7.05 25.70
CA SER A 200 -2.33 -7.31 25.14
C SER A 200 -3.10 -6.00 25.12
N LEU A 201 -3.40 -5.49 23.93
CA LEU A 201 -4.23 -4.29 23.74
C LEU A 201 -5.73 -4.60 23.68
N CYS A 202 -6.07 -5.88 23.69
CA CYS A 202 -7.44 -6.38 23.66
C CYS A 202 -7.55 -7.58 24.59
N GLU A 203 -8.63 -7.65 25.34
CA GLU A 203 -8.93 -8.81 26.16
C GLU A 203 -9.55 -9.92 25.30
N ASN A 204 -9.21 -11.18 25.60
CA ASN A 204 -9.89 -12.35 25.03
C ASN A 204 -9.82 -12.45 23.49
N LEU A 205 -8.64 -12.22 22.89
CA LEU A 205 -8.36 -12.44 21.45
C LEU A 205 -8.53 -13.91 21.04
N THR A 206 -8.32 -14.83 21.97
CA THR A 206 -8.48 -16.27 21.81
C THR A 206 -9.47 -16.81 22.83
N LYS A 207 -10.06 -17.98 22.57
CA LYS A 207 -10.94 -18.67 23.54
C LYS A 207 -10.19 -19.17 24.77
N LYS A 208 -8.88 -19.39 24.64
CA LYS A 208 -7.95 -19.70 25.73
C LYS A 208 -7.15 -18.45 26.08
N ASN A 209 -6.57 -18.39 27.28
CA ASN A 209 -5.56 -17.38 27.61
C ASN A 209 -4.39 -17.43 26.60
N ILE A 210 -4.07 -16.28 25.98
CA ILE A 210 -3.06 -16.15 24.92
C ILE A 210 -1.63 -16.44 25.39
N VAL A 211 -1.29 -16.12 26.64
CA VAL A 211 0.02 -16.43 27.22
C VAL A 211 0.21 -17.94 27.32
N ASN A 212 -0.79 -18.64 27.86
CA ASN A 212 -0.75 -20.10 27.95
C ASN A 212 -0.74 -20.77 26.57
N LEU A 213 -1.47 -20.21 25.60
CA LEU A 213 -1.45 -20.69 24.22
C LEU A 213 -0.02 -20.67 23.64
N TRP A 214 0.70 -19.55 23.76
CA TRP A 214 2.05 -19.45 23.20
C TRP A 214 3.08 -20.24 23.99
N LYS A 215 2.98 -20.33 25.32
CA LYS A 215 3.82 -21.22 26.13
C LYS A 215 3.73 -22.68 25.69
N ASP A 216 2.54 -23.13 25.28
CA ASP A 216 2.32 -24.52 24.85
C ASP A 216 2.87 -24.82 23.45
N LEU A 217 3.10 -23.79 22.63
CA LEU A 217 3.46 -23.89 21.21
C LEU A 217 4.91 -23.53 20.90
N ILE A 218 5.49 -22.58 21.63
CA ILE A 218 6.85 -22.11 21.41
C ILE A 218 7.85 -23.25 21.59
N ASN A 219 8.80 -23.33 20.66
CA ASN A 219 9.83 -24.37 20.59
C ASN A 219 9.24 -25.78 20.53
N THR A 220 8.06 -25.91 19.92
CA THR A 220 7.43 -27.19 19.61
C THR A 220 7.05 -27.26 18.13
N ASP A 221 6.90 -28.48 17.62
CA ASP A 221 6.39 -28.72 16.26
C ASP A 221 4.86 -28.88 16.22
N LYS A 222 4.15 -28.58 17.32
CA LYS A 222 2.71 -28.71 17.38
C LYS A 222 2.05 -27.75 16.38
N PRO A 223 1.05 -28.19 15.61
CA PRO A 223 0.28 -27.29 14.76
C PRO A 223 -0.48 -26.27 15.61
N PHE A 224 -0.74 -25.09 15.05
CA PHE A 224 -1.56 -24.10 15.72
C PHE A 224 -3.00 -24.63 15.92
N PRO A 225 -3.55 -24.62 17.15
CA PRO A 225 -4.88 -25.16 17.46
C PRO A 225 -5.99 -24.22 16.97
N LYS A 226 -6.51 -24.43 15.77
CA LYS A 226 -7.48 -23.53 15.10
C LYS A 226 -8.78 -23.32 15.89
N GLU A 227 -9.16 -24.27 16.75
CA GLU A 227 -10.34 -24.21 17.62
C GLU A 227 -10.26 -23.10 18.67
N VAL A 228 -9.06 -22.64 19.05
CA VAL A 228 -8.87 -21.54 20.00
C VAL A 228 -9.14 -20.16 19.37
N LEU A 229 -9.22 -20.09 18.05
CA LEU A 229 -9.53 -18.86 17.34
C LEU A 229 -10.94 -18.38 17.70
N LYS A 230 -11.04 -17.11 18.07
CA LYS A 230 -12.31 -16.43 18.33
C LYS A 230 -12.74 -15.69 17.06
N LYS A 231 -13.99 -15.88 16.65
CA LYS A 231 -14.56 -15.18 15.49
C LYS A 231 -14.54 -13.68 15.74
N ASN A 232 -14.13 -12.94 14.72
CA ASN A 232 -14.36 -11.51 14.61
C ASN A 232 -15.70 -11.31 13.89
N ASN A 233 -16.45 -10.25 14.19
CA ASN A 233 -17.75 -9.96 13.56
C ASN A 233 -17.62 -9.47 12.10
N LYS A 234 -16.49 -9.75 11.44
CA LYS A 234 -16.15 -9.33 10.08
C LYS A 234 -15.94 -10.53 9.16
N THR A 235 -16.21 -10.29 7.89
CA THR A 235 -15.81 -11.14 6.76
C THR A 235 -14.75 -10.43 5.94
N LEU A 236 -14.09 -11.14 5.03
CA LEU A 236 -13.12 -10.53 4.11
C LEU A 236 -13.73 -9.36 3.32
N LYS A 237 -15.00 -9.46 2.92
CA LYS A 237 -15.72 -8.39 2.21
C LYS A 237 -15.72 -7.05 2.96
N ASN A 238 -15.68 -7.08 4.29
CA ASN A 238 -15.65 -5.86 5.10
C ASN A 238 -14.29 -5.13 5.05
N LEU A 239 -13.29 -5.69 4.39
CA LEU A 239 -11.95 -5.11 4.20
C LEU A 239 -11.69 -4.61 2.78
N LEU A 240 -12.60 -4.90 1.85
CA LEU A 240 -12.53 -4.49 0.44
C LEU A 240 -13.24 -3.14 0.22
#